data_AF-A0A7K7TGX8-F1
#
_entry.id   AF-A0A7K7TGX8-F1
#
_cell.length_a   1.000
_cell.length_b   1.000
_cell.length_c   1.000
_cell.angle_alpha   90.00
_cell.angle_beta   90.00
_cell.angle_gamma   90.00
#
_symmetry.space_group_name_H-M   'P 1'
#
loop_
_entity.id
_entity.type
_entity.pdbx_description
1 polymer ?
#
loop_
_entity_poly.entity_id
_entity_poly.type
_entity_poly.pdbx_seq_one_letter_code
_entity_poly.pdbx_strand_id
1 'polypeptide(L)'
;WPMSRPAAPPGSPRRLGALSTAQLRALLQDEARLQRAARLSRKFQSLQQEREMCLASNCTQARVNLSLRPRLEDGKASLAIKYQELREIREACWDKQQRLEAYLEQWNPQSALGQLQAKLDASEAESEVQIEQFLAQDLPLESFLQSFCQSRTRSHICRTQLEKLQELLQKDQAQKDQAQKDRAQKDQVGRDPVGP
;
A
#
# COMPACT_ATOMS: atom_id res chain seq x y z
N TRP A 1 -34.71 73.52 43.69
CA TRP A 1 -34.91 72.08 43.44
C TRP A 1 -33.56 71.41 43.30
N PRO A 2 -33.07 70.68 44.32
CA PRO A 2 -31.81 69.97 44.22
C PRO A 2 -32.07 68.66 43.49
N MET A 3 -31.52 68.51 42.29
CA MET A 3 -31.46 67.21 41.61
C MET A 3 -30.29 66.43 42.21
N SER A 4 -30.61 65.55 43.15
CA SER A 4 -29.68 64.62 43.77
C SER A 4 -28.98 63.80 42.69
N ARG A 5 -27.64 63.86 42.71
CA ARG A 5 -26.77 63.07 41.84
C ARG A 5 -26.98 61.58 42.16
N PRO A 6 -27.32 60.71 41.19
CA PRO A 6 -27.57 59.31 41.48
C PRO A 6 -26.32 58.63 42.04
N ALA A 7 -26.54 57.78 43.05
CA ALA A 7 -25.48 57.06 43.74
C ALA A 7 -24.70 56.16 42.76
N ALA A 8 -23.40 56.40 42.67
CA ALA A 8 -22.51 55.62 41.82
C ALA A 8 -22.44 54.15 42.29
N PRO A 9 -22.46 53.17 41.39
CA PRO A 9 -22.40 51.75 41.74
C PRO A 9 -21.09 51.42 42.48
N PRO A 10 -21.14 50.52 43.48
CA PRO A 10 -20.00 50.17 44.30
C PRO A 10 -18.95 49.47 43.43
N GLY A 11 -17.80 50.12 43.25
CA GLY A 11 -16.69 49.61 42.43
C GLY A 11 -16.19 50.54 41.32
N SER A 12 -16.81 51.72 41.14
CA SER A 12 -16.20 52.77 40.31
C SER A 12 -15.00 53.40 41.04
N PRO A 13 -13.84 53.62 40.39
CA PRO A 13 -12.78 54.40 41.00
C PRO A 13 -13.26 55.84 41.12
N ARG A 14 -13.89 56.16 42.27
CA ARG A 14 -14.37 57.47 42.71
C ARG A 14 -13.27 58.56 42.77
N ARG A 15 -12.09 58.34 42.18
CA ARG A 15 -10.85 59.04 42.51
C ARG A 15 -10.55 60.26 41.64
N LEU A 16 -11.08 60.36 40.41
CA LEU A 16 -10.77 61.49 39.52
C LEU A 16 -11.82 62.61 39.57
N GLY A 17 -13.11 62.25 39.64
CA GLY A 17 -14.21 63.23 39.69
C GLY A 17 -14.34 63.98 41.04
N ALA A 18 -13.48 63.66 42.02
CA ALA A 18 -13.44 64.31 43.34
C ALA A 18 -12.20 65.22 43.52
N LEU A 19 -11.33 65.32 42.50
CA LEU A 19 -10.13 66.15 42.53
C LEU A 19 -10.44 67.58 42.09
N SER A 20 -9.76 68.58 42.68
CA SER A 20 -9.86 69.96 42.22
C SER A 20 -9.13 70.18 40.89
N THR A 21 -9.43 71.27 40.18
CA THR A 21 -8.78 71.61 38.90
C THR A 21 -7.26 71.72 39.01
N ALA A 22 -6.74 72.26 40.11
CA ALA A 22 -5.30 72.31 40.38
C ALA A 22 -4.70 70.90 40.56
N GLN A 23 -5.40 70.00 41.27
CA GLN A 23 -4.96 68.62 41.47
C GLN A 23 -5.00 67.79 40.19
N LEU A 24 -5.98 68.03 39.32
CA LEU A 24 -6.06 67.39 38.00
C LEU A 24 -4.93 67.86 37.07
N ARG A 25 -4.56 69.15 37.09
CA ARG A 25 -3.40 69.66 36.34
C ARG A 25 -2.08 69.10 36.85
N ALA A 26 -1.92 69.00 38.17
CA ALA A 26 -0.75 68.38 38.77
C ALA A 26 -0.66 66.88 38.45
N LEU A 27 -1.80 66.17 38.43
CA LEU A 27 -1.86 64.76 38.00
C LEU A 27 -1.52 64.61 36.51
N LEU A 28 -1.97 65.53 35.66
CA LEU A 28 -1.67 65.53 34.22
C LEU A 28 -0.17 65.72 33.93
N GLN A 29 0.56 66.39 34.82
CA GLN A 29 2.01 66.59 34.74
C GLN A 29 2.81 65.44 35.36
N ASP A 30 2.16 64.54 36.11
CA ASP A 30 2.79 63.37 36.74
C ASP A 30 2.38 62.07 36.02
N GLU A 31 3.11 61.78 34.95
CA GLU A 31 2.91 60.60 34.10
C GLU A 31 2.97 59.28 34.89
N ALA A 32 3.88 59.17 35.85
CA ALA A 32 4.00 57.98 36.68
C ALA A 32 2.75 57.75 37.54
N ARG A 33 2.10 58.83 38.01
CA ARG A 33 0.85 58.74 38.77
C ARG A 33 -0.35 58.46 37.88
N LEU A 34 -0.39 58.98 36.65
CA LEU A 34 -1.38 58.60 35.64
C LEU A 34 -1.29 57.13 35.26
N GLN A 35 -0.08 56.62 34.99
CA GLN A 35 0.14 55.20 34.69
C GLN A 35 -0.28 54.29 35.84
N ARG A 36 0.03 54.68 37.09
CA ARG A 36 -0.46 53.96 38.28
C ARG A 36 -1.99 53.97 38.35
N ALA A 37 -2.65 55.11 38.09
CA ALA A 37 -4.11 55.19 38.08
C ALA A 37 -4.73 54.35 36.95
N ALA A 38 -4.10 54.31 35.76
CA ALA A 38 -4.52 53.50 34.63
C ALA A 38 -4.40 51.99 34.94
N ARG A 39 -3.29 51.56 35.57
CA ARG A 39 -3.09 50.17 36.01
C ARG A 39 -4.09 49.73 37.08
N LEU A 40 -4.53 50.65 37.92
CA LEU A 40 -5.55 50.42 38.93
C LEU A 40 -6.99 50.54 38.37
N SER A 41 -7.14 50.88 37.08
CA SER A 41 -8.46 50.94 36.47
C SER A 41 -9.04 49.54 36.30
N ARG A 42 -10.36 49.41 36.52
CA ARG A 42 -11.07 48.13 36.38
C ARG A 42 -10.89 47.50 35.01
N LYS A 43 -10.88 48.31 33.94
CA LYS A 43 -10.68 47.84 32.56
C LYS A 43 -9.27 47.28 32.34
N PHE A 44 -8.25 47.92 32.89
CA PHE A 44 -6.88 47.41 32.79
C PHE A 44 -6.72 46.12 33.60
N GLN A 45 -7.29 46.06 34.81
CA GLN A 45 -7.26 44.86 35.64
C GLN A 45 -8.00 43.67 35.00
N SER A 46 -9.16 43.88 34.35
CA SER A 46 -9.88 42.81 33.67
C SER A 46 -9.09 42.25 32.49
N LEU A 47 -8.52 43.12 31.64
CA LEU A 47 -7.66 42.70 30.53
C LEU A 47 -6.41 41.96 31.03
N GLN A 48 -5.83 42.40 32.14
CA GLN A 48 -4.68 41.73 32.73
C GLN A 48 -5.04 40.33 33.26
N GLN A 49 -6.21 40.18 33.90
CA GLN A 49 -6.72 38.88 34.32
C GLN A 49 -7.00 37.95 33.13
N GLU A 50 -7.65 38.47 32.08
CA GLU A 50 -7.89 37.71 30.84
C GLU A 50 -6.58 37.24 30.20
N ARG A 51 -5.57 38.10 30.15
CA ARG A 51 -4.22 37.76 29.68
C ARG A 51 -3.60 36.66 30.53
N GLU A 52 -3.65 36.77 31.85
CA GLU A 52 -3.10 35.77 32.77
C GLU A 52 -3.81 34.41 32.62
N MET A 53 -5.14 34.40 32.50
CA MET A 53 -5.91 33.18 32.24
C MET A 53 -5.52 32.54 30.90
N CYS A 54 -5.40 33.35 29.84
CA CYS A 54 -4.99 32.87 28.52
C CYS A 54 -3.57 32.29 28.55
N LEU A 55 -2.62 32.98 29.19
CA LEU A 55 -1.25 32.51 29.35
C LEU A 55 -1.19 31.21 30.16
N ALA A 56 -1.92 31.13 31.26
CA ALA A 56 -1.99 29.91 32.07
C ALA A 56 -2.53 28.72 31.25
N SER A 57 -3.61 28.95 30.50
CA SER A 57 -4.20 27.94 29.60
C SER A 57 -3.25 27.53 28.48
N ASN A 58 -2.58 28.49 27.83
CA ASN A 58 -1.59 28.18 26.80
C ASN A 58 -0.41 27.38 27.36
N CYS A 59 0.09 27.75 28.54
CA CYS A 59 1.16 27.02 29.21
C CYS A 59 0.75 25.59 29.57
N THR A 60 -0.47 25.37 30.06
CA THR A 60 -0.94 24.02 30.38
C THR A 60 -1.06 23.18 29.11
N GLN A 61 -1.63 23.72 28.03
CA GLN A 61 -1.72 23.06 26.73
C GLN A 61 -0.34 22.77 26.14
N ALA A 62 0.60 23.73 26.18
CA ALA A 62 1.96 23.54 25.69
C ALA A 62 2.68 22.43 26.45
N ARG A 63 2.53 22.37 27.78
CA ARG A 63 3.10 21.28 28.60
C ARG A 63 2.55 19.92 28.20
N VAL A 64 1.23 19.80 28.00
CA VAL A 64 0.61 18.55 27.54
C VAL A 64 1.11 18.18 26.15
N ASN A 65 1.14 19.12 25.20
CA ASN A 65 1.65 18.88 23.85
C ASN A 65 3.10 18.39 23.86
N LEU A 66 3.96 19.03 24.66
CA LEU A 66 5.35 18.62 24.83
C LEU A 66 5.47 17.23 25.45
N SER A 67 4.61 16.88 26.42
CA SER A 67 4.61 15.54 27.01
C SER A 67 4.13 14.44 26.05
N LEU A 68 3.27 14.78 25.08
CA LEU A 68 2.75 13.82 24.09
C LEU A 68 3.71 13.63 22.91
N ARG A 69 4.54 14.62 22.62
CA ARG A 69 5.50 14.62 21.52
C ARG A 69 6.38 13.36 21.45
N PRO A 70 7.06 12.90 22.52
CA PRO A 70 7.91 11.70 22.43
C PRO A 70 7.12 10.47 22.01
N ARG A 71 5.94 10.24 22.61
CA ARG A 71 5.07 9.11 22.25
C ARG A 71 4.61 9.15 20.80
N LEU A 72 4.36 10.34 20.24
CA LEU A 72 4.00 10.49 18.83
C LEU A 72 5.20 10.26 17.91
N GLU A 73 6.39 10.72 18.28
CA GLU A 73 7.62 10.51 17.53
C GLU A 73 8.00 9.01 17.53
N ASP A 74 7.93 8.34 18.68
CA ASP A 74 8.14 6.90 18.82
C ASP A 74 7.12 6.10 18.00
N GLY A 75 5.84 6.48 18.06
CA GLY A 75 4.78 5.87 17.27
C GLY A 75 5.02 6.00 15.77
N LYS A 76 5.45 7.19 15.30
CA LYS A 76 5.81 7.41 13.89
C LYS A 76 7.01 6.57 13.47
N ALA A 77 8.04 6.49 14.32
CA ALA A 77 9.24 5.68 14.04
C ALA A 77 8.88 4.19 13.97
N SER A 78 8.12 3.67 14.93
CA SER A 78 7.66 2.28 14.93
C SER A 78 6.80 1.96 13.69
N LEU A 79 5.93 2.89 13.28
CA LEU A 79 5.11 2.72 12.10
C LEU A 79 5.96 2.69 10.82
N ALA A 80 6.96 3.56 10.72
CA ALA A 80 7.89 3.58 9.59
C ALA A 80 8.65 2.25 9.46
N ILE A 81 9.11 1.67 10.59
CA ILE A 81 9.74 0.35 10.62
C ILE A 81 8.78 -0.72 10.10
N LYS A 82 7.52 -0.73 10.55
CA LYS A 82 6.52 -1.71 10.09
C LYS A 82 6.21 -1.59 8.60
N TYR A 83 6.15 -0.37 8.06
CA TYR A 83 5.99 -0.16 6.62
C TYR A 83 7.20 -0.65 5.82
N GLN A 84 8.40 -0.48 6.36
CA GLN A 84 9.62 -0.98 5.73
C GLN A 84 9.66 -2.52 5.72
N GLU A 85 9.35 -3.17 6.85
CA GLU A 85 9.21 -4.63 6.92
C GLU A 85 8.17 -5.17 5.92
N LEU A 86 7.01 -4.52 5.84
CA LEU A 86 5.96 -4.89 4.89
C LEU A 86 6.43 -4.77 3.45
N ARG A 87 7.16 -3.70 3.12
CA ARG A 87 7.72 -3.48 1.80
C ARG A 87 8.70 -4.59 1.43
N GLU A 88 9.62 -4.94 2.34
CA GLU A 88 10.60 -6.01 2.12
C GLU A 88 9.93 -7.36 1.90
N ILE A 89 8.92 -7.70 2.71
CA ILE A 89 8.14 -8.94 2.54
C ILE A 89 7.41 -8.93 1.20
N ARG A 90 6.81 -7.80 0.80
CA ARG A 90 6.11 -7.67 -0.47
C ARG A 90 7.05 -7.86 -1.65
N GLU A 91 8.22 -7.23 -1.62
CA GLU A 91 9.25 -7.37 -2.65
C GLU A 91 9.75 -8.83 -2.72
N ALA A 92 10.02 -9.46 -1.58
CA ALA A 92 10.43 -10.86 -1.53
C ALA A 92 9.33 -11.83 -2.04
N CYS A 93 8.06 -11.56 -1.75
CA CYS A 93 6.94 -12.32 -2.29
C CYS A 93 6.81 -12.13 -3.79
N TRP A 94 6.96 -10.90 -4.29
CA TRP A 94 6.94 -10.58 -5.70
C TRP A 94 8.05 -11.33 -6.45
N ASP A 95 9.28 -11.29 -5.94
CA ASP A 95 10.41 -12.01 -6.55
C ASP A 95 10.17 -13.53 -6.60
N LYS A 96 9.64 -14.11 -5.52
CA LYS A 96 9.28 -15.53 -5.49
C LYS A 96 8.18 -15.86 -6.49
N GLN A 97 7.17 -15.01 -6.61
CA GLN A 97 6.09 -15.16 -7.58
C GLN A 97 6.63 -15.12 -9.01
N GLN A 98 7.46 -14.13 -9.35
CA GLN A 98 8.07 -14.02 -10.68
C GLN A 98 8.93 -15.24 -11.03
N ARG A 99 9.71 -15.75 -10.06
CA ARG A 99 10.48 -17.00 -10.26
C ARG A 99 9.55 -18.18 -10.50
N LEU A 100 8.48 -18.31 -9.72
CA LEU A 100 7.50 -19.39 -9.89
C LEU A 100 6.81 -19.30 -11.25
N GLU A 101 6.39 -18.11 -11.69
CA GLU A 101 5.80 -17.87 -13.00
C GLU A 101 6.76 -18.30 -14.11
N ALA A 102 8.04 -17.91 -14.05
CA ALA A 102 9.04 -18.34 -15.03
C ALA A 102 9.26 -19.87 -15.03
N TYR A 103 9.30 -20.51 -13.86
CA TYR A 103 9.37 -21.97 -13.77
C TYR A 103 8.12 -22.64 -14.36
N LEU A 104 6.93 -22.11 -14.07
CA LEU A 104 5.69 -22.65 -14.63
C LEU A 104 5.63 -22.45 -16.14
N GLU A 105 6.07 -21.31 -16.68
CA GLU A 105 6.16 -21.10 -18.13
C GLU A 105 7.16 -22.05 -18.79
N GLN A 106 8.33 -22.26 -18.19
CA GLN A 106 9.34 -23.16 -18.73
C GLN A 106 8.91 -24.63 -18.68
N TRP A 107 8.27 -25.05 -17.59
CA TRP A 107 7.97 -26.45 -17.30
C TRP A 107 6.49 -26.81 -17.44
N ASN A 108 5.68 -25.96 -18.07
CA ASN A 108 4.30 -26.34 -18.36
C ASN A 108 4.24 -27.42 -19.47
N PRO A 109 3.20 -28.27 -19.44
CA PRO A 109 3.05 -29.34 -20.43
C PRO A 109 2.90 -28.85 -21.87
N GLN A 110 2.40 -27.62 -22.10
CA GLN A 110 2.29 -27.06 -23.44
C GLN A 110 3.65 -26.66 -24.02
N SER A 111 4.54 -26.10 -23.20
CA SER A 111 5.94 -25.83 -23.52
C SER A 111 6.66 -27.14 -23.84
N ALA A 112 6.41 -28.22 -23.08
CA ALA A 112 6.95 -29.54 -23.37
C ALA A 112 6.44 -30.09 -24.72
N LEU A 113 5.15 -29.92 -25.03
CA LEU A 113 4.59 -30.30 -26.34
C LEU A 113 5.26 -29.53 -27.49
N GLY A 114 5.39 -28.21 -27.37
CA GLY A 114 6.07 -27.38 -28.37
C GLY A 114 7.52 -27.79 -28.58
N GLN A 115 8.26 -28.10 -27.50
CA GLN A 115 9.63 -28.58 -27.59
C GLN A 115 9.74 -29.95 -28.27
N LEU A 116 8.81 -30.88 -27.98
CA LEU A 116 8.77 -32.19 -28.63
C LEU A 116 8.43 -32.08 -30.11
N GLN A 117 7.49 -31.20 -30.48
CA GLN A 117 7.15 -30.93 -31.87
C GLN A 117 8.36 -30.37 -32.63
N ALA A 118 9.04 -29.36 -32.08
CA ALA A 118 10.23 -28.80 -32.72
C ALA A 118 11.36 -29.82 -32.90
N LYS A 119 11.55 -30.73 -31.92
CA LYS A 119 12.52 -31.83 -32.03
C LYS A 119 12.12 -32.86 -33.11
N LEU A 120 10.82 -33.17 -33.20
CA LEU A 120 10.29 -34.05 -34.24
C LEU A 120 10.57 -33.44 -35.62
N ASP A 121 10.12 -32.20 -35.84
CA ASP A 121 10.29 -31.47 -37.10
C ASP A 121 11.78 -31.39 -37.50
N ALA A 122 12.66 -31.09 -36.54
CA ALA A 122 14.11 -31.03 -36.78
C ALA A 122 14.69 -32.40 -37.19
N SER A 123 14.28 -33.48 -36.54
CA SER A 123 14.74 -34.84 -36.88
C SER A 123 14.19 -35.34 -38.22
N GLU A 124 12.98 -34.91 -38.60
CA GLU A 124 12.38 -35.24 -39.90
C GLU A 124 13.10 -34.49 -41.02
N ALA A 125 13.33 -33.18 -40.86
CA ALA A 125 14.13 -32.40 -41.79
C ALA A 125 15.56 -32.94 -41.93
N GLU A 126 16.20 -33.35 -40.83
CA GLU A 126 17.51 -34.00 -40.87
C GLU A 126 17.47 -35.29 -41.72
N SER A 127 16.41 -36.10 -41.58
CA SER A 127 16.25 -37.33 -42.35
C SER A 127 15.98 -37.07 -43.85
N GLU A 128 15.26 -35.99 -44.18
CA GLU A 128 15.03 -35.56 -45.57
C GLU A 128 16.34 -35.11 -46.22
N VAL A 129 17.14 -34.29 -45.54
CA VAL A 129 18.46 -33.85 -46.03
C VAL A 129 19.38 -35.05 -46.28
N GLN A 130 19.37 -36.04 -45.38
CA GLN A 130 20.15 -37.27 -45.55
C GLN A 130 19.72 -38.07 -46.79
N ILE A 131 18.42 -38.14 -47.07
CA ILE A 131 17.88 -38.77 -48.29
C ILE A 131 18.35 -38.01 -49.52
N GLU A 132 18.20 -36.67 -49.54
CA GLU A 132 18.62 -35.82 -50.66
C GLU A 132 20.11 -35.99 -50.98
N GLN A 133 20.97 -35.94 -49.96
CA GLN A 133 22.41 -36.14 -50.12
C GLN A 133 22.77 -37.53 -50.64
N PHE A 134 22.09 -38.57 -50.16
CA PHE A 134 22.30 -39.94 -50.65
C PHE A 134 21.87 -40.08 -52.11
N LEU A 135 20.73 -39.52 -52.51
CA LEU A 135 20.24 -39.53 -53.89
C LEU A 135 21.14 -38.72 -54.83
N ALA A 136 21.75 -37.64 -54.34
CA ALA A 136 22.77 -36.85 -55.05
C ALA A 136 24.13 -37.57 -55.16
N GLN A 137 24.30 -38.73 -54.52
CA GLN A 137 25.56 -39.48 -54.41
C GLN A 137 26.65 -38.74 -53.59
N ASP A 138 26.26 -37.72 -52.81
CA ASP A 138 27.14 -36.95 -51.93
C ASP A 138 27.38 -37.65 -50.58
N LEU A 139 26.60 -38.68 -50.26
CA LEU A 139 26.69 -39.46 -49.02
C LEU A 139 26.86 -40.96 -49.30
N PRO A 140 27.95 -41.61 -48.83
CA PRO A 140 28.14 -43.06 -49.00
C PRO A 140 27.05 -43.90 -48.31
N LEU A 141 26.74 -45.07 -48.86
CA LEU A 141 25.68 -45.96 -48.36
C LEU A 141 25.80 -46.26 -46.86
N GLU A 142 26.99 -46.65 -46.39
CA GLU A 142 27.17 -47.04 -44.99
C GLU A 142 26.93 -45.86 -44.03
N SER A 143 27.43 -44.68 -44.39
CA SER A 143 27.22 -43.44 -43.63
C SER A 143 25.74 -43.03 -43.64
N PHE A 144 25.08 -43.12 -44.79
CA PHE A 144 23.64 -42.86 -44.92
C PHE A 144 22.83 -43.78 -44.00
N LEU A 145 23.04 -45.10 -44.07
CA LEU A 145 22.30 -46.05 -43.24
C LEU A 145 22.47 -45.74 -41.76
N GLN A 146 23.71 -45.47 -41.32
CA GLN A 146 23.96 -45.12 -39.92
C GLN A 146 23.24 -43.84 -39.50
N SER A 147 23.41 -42.73 -40.23
CA SER A 147 22.86 -41.42 -39.85
C SER A 147 21.34 -41.37 -40.00
N PHE A 148 20.80 -42.00 -41.05
CA PHE A 148 19.37 -42.07 -41.34
C PHE A 148 18.64 -42.93 -40.32
N CYS A 149 19.17 -44.11 -39.97
CA CYS A 149 18.57 -44.90 -38.89
C CYS A 149 18.54 -44.09 -37.58
N GLN A 150 19.60 -43.35 -37.26
CA GLN A 150 19.63 -42.50 -36.05
C GLN A 150 18.61 -41.35 -36.07
N SER A 151 18.48 -40.61 -37.19
CA SER A 151 17.50 -39.52 -37.31
C SER A 151 16.06 -40.06 -37.28
N ARG A 152 15.80 -41.16 -37.99
CA ARG A 152 14.50 -41.84 -37.97
C ARG A 152 14.13 -42.39 -36.61
N THR A 153 15.06 -43.03 -35.89
CA THR A 153 14.80 -43.49 -34.52
C THR A 153 14.44 -42.32 -33.61
N ARG A 154 15.14 -41.17 -33.70
CA ARG A 154 14.79 -39.94 -32.95
C ARG A 154 13.39 -39.44 -33.30
N SER A 155 13.07 -39.33 -34.60
CA SER A 155 11.73 -38.93 -35.08
C SER A 155 10.63 -39.82 -34.52
N HIS A 156 10.79 -41.15 -34.62
CA HIS A 156 9.79 -42.09 -34.09
C HIS A 156 9.61 -41.97 -32.57
N ILE A 157 10.71 -41.86 -31.81
CA ILE A 157 10.65 -41.66 -30.36
C ILE A 157 9.91 -40.35 -30.03
N CYS A 158 10.27 -39.23 -30.68
CA CYS A 158 9.63 -37.94 -30.43
C CYS A 158 8.15 -37.95 -30.80
N ARG A 159 7.77 -38.57 -31.92
CA ARG A 159 6.36 -38.74 -32.33
C ARG A 159 5.56 -39.50 -31.29
N THR A 160 6.05 -40.64 -30.82
CA THR A 160 5.38 -41.41 -29.77
C THR A 160 5.30 -40.64 -28.45
N GLN A 161 6.36 -39.93 -28.05
CA GLN A 161 6.34 -39.10 -26.84
C GLN A 161 5.29 -37.99 -26.94
N LEU A 162 5.18 -37.35 -28.10
CA LEU A 162 4.22 -36.29 -28.37
C LEU A 162 2.77 -36.80 -28.29
N GLU A 163 2.47 -37.91 -28.96
CA GLU A 163 1.16 -38.57 -28.89
C GLU A 163 0.78 -38.93 -27.45
N LYS A 164 1.71 -39.53 -26.70
CA LYS A 164 1.45 -39.93 -25.31
C LYS A 164 1.24 -38.74 -24.38
N LEU A 165 1.99 -37.65 -24.55
CA LEU A 165 1.79 -36.44 -23.77
C LEU A 165 0.43 -35.80 -24.09
N GLN A 166 0.04 -35.73 -25.37
CA GLN A 166 -1.28 -35.24 -25.77
C GLN A 166 -2.42 -36.08 -25.16
N GLU A 167 -2.32 -37.41 -25.20
CA GLU A 167 -3.30 -38.31 -24.58
C GLU A 167 -3.45 -38.05 -23.07
N LEU A 168 -2.32 -37.87 -22.36
CA LEU A 168 -2.33 -37.59 -20.92
C LEU A 168 -3.02 -36.25 -20.60
N LEU A 169 -2.75 -35.22 -21.40
CA LEU A 169 -3.34 -33.90 -21.20
C LEU A 169 -4.84 -33.88 -21.48
N GLN A 170 -5.29 -34.59 -22.52
CA GLN A 170 -6.73 -34.74 -22.79
C GLN A 170 -7.45 -35.47 -21.65
N LYS A 171 -6.84 -36.51 -21.09
CA LYS A 171 -7.39 -37.25 -19.94
C LYS A 171 -7.49 -36.37 -18.70
N ASP A 172 -6.45 -35.60 -18.39
CA ASP A 172 -6.44 -34.67 -17.25
C ASP A 172 -7.52 -33.59 -17.39
N GLN A 173 -7.70 -33.04 -18.60
CA GLN A 173 -8.76 -32.07 -18.89
C GLN A 173 -10.15 -32.67 -18.65
N ALA A 174 -10.41 -33.88 -19.18
CA ALA A 174 -11.68 -34.57 -19.00
C ALA A 174 -11.99 -34.88 -17.52
N GLN A 175 -10.97 -35.24 -16.72
CA GLN A 175 -11.13 -35.45 -15.28
C GLN A 175 -11.49 -34.16 -14.54
N LYS A 176 -10.86 -33.04 -14.88
CA LYS A 176 -11.18 -31.72 -14.30
C LYS A 176 -12.61 -31.29 -14.63
N ASP A 177 -13.04 -31.48 -15.87
CA ASP A 177 -14.40 -31.15 -16.31
C ASP A 177 -15.44 -32.01 -15.59
N GLN A 178 -15.16 -33.30 -15.36
CA GLN A 178 -16.03 -34.18 -14.60
C GLN A 178 -16.13 -33.75 -13.12
N ALA A 179 -15.00 -33.44 -12.48
CA ALA A 179 -14.99 -32.98 -11.09
C ALA A 179 -15.71 -31.64 -10.89
N GLN A 180 -15.67 -30.75 -11.89
CA GLN A 180 -16.43 -29.50 -11.88
C GLN A 180 -17.95 -29.74 -12.00
N LYS A 181 -18.37 -30.69 -12.85
CA LYS A 181 -19.79 -31.08 -12.96
C LYS A 181 -20.32 -31.70 -11.67
N ASP A 182 -19.53 -32.57 -11.04
CA ASP A 182 -19.91 -33.23 -9.79
C ASP A 182 -20.04 -32.21 -8.64
N ARG A 183 -19.17 -31.19 -8.58
CA ARG A 183 -19.31 -30.07 -7.64
C ARG A 183 -20.56 -29.24 -7.89
N ALA A 184 -20.83 -28.88 -9.15
CA ALA A 184 -22.01 -28.09 -9.52
C ALA A 184 -23.33 -28.82 -9.23
N GLN A 185 -23.38 -30.15 -9.37
CA GLN A 185 -24.52 -30.97 -8.96
C GLN A 185 -24.69 -31.01 -7.45
N LYS A 186 -23.59 -31.07 -6.68
CA LYS A 186 -23.64 -31.09 -5.21
C LYS A 186 -24.17 -29.77 -4.63
N ASP A 187 -23.83 -28.65 -5.26
CA ASP A 187 -24.33 -27.31 -4.87
C ASP A 187 -25.80 -27.08 -5.25
N GLN A 188 -26.34 -27.81 -6.25
CA GLN A 188 -27.76 -27.75 -6.62
C GLN A 188 -28.65 -28.62 -5.72
N VAL A 189 -28.15 -29.74 -5.21
CA VAL A 189 -28.89 -30.63 -4.27
C VAL A 189 -29.00 -30.02 -2.87
N GLY A 190 -28.18 -29.02 -2.51
CA GLY A 190 -28.26 -28.29 -1.23
C GLY A 190 -29.33 -27.19 -1.16
N ARG A 191 -30.06 -26.92 -2.25
CA ARG A 191 -31.16 -25.95 -2.32
C ARG A 191 -32.49 -26.68 -2.61
N ASP A 192 -32.93 -27.53 -1.69
CA ASP A 192 -34.33 -27.93 -1.72
C ASP A 192 -35.22 -26.72 -1.33
N PRO A 193 -36.34 -26.49 -2.02
CA PRO A 193 -37.26 -25.41 -1.69
C PRO A 193 -37.97 -25.79 -0.39
N VAL A 194 -37.94 -24.88 0.59
CA VAL A 194 -38.91 -24.89 1.70
C VAL A 194 -40.29 -24.82 1.04
N GLY A 195 -40.99 -25.95 1.05
CA GLY A 195 -42.34 -26.09 0.52
C GLY A 195 -43.32 -25.17 1.25
N PRO A 196 -44.44 -24.84 0.60
CA PRO A 196 -45.39 -23.81 1.03
C PRO A 196 -46.05 -24.10 2.39
#